data_AF-A0A7J3T1E5-F1
#
_entry.id   AF-A0A7J3T1E5-F1
#
_cell.length_a   1.000
_cell.length_b   1.000
_cell.length_c   1.000
_cell.angle_alpha   90.00
_cell.angle_beta   90.00
_cell.angle_gamma   90.00
#
_symmetry.space_group_name_H-M   'P 1'
#
loop_
_entity.id
_entity.type
_entity.pdbx_description
1 polymer ?
#
loop_
_entity_poly.entity_id
_entity_poly.type
_entity_poly.pdbx_seq_one_letter_code
_entity_poly.pdbx_strand_id
1 'polypeptide(L)'
;MNFIEILLSEKFKDKNPMLDPLGSDRKVLQIACQDLTNYLKVHWELVGKEANDCDIVEKLEKIFNETPTELSEFLDVWAGIWLKKWAERVKLLIGNENSKKWNRTTRILSNGEAIWGKLSQRQEMEEVVISTLVRNGEICGTSILAENLLKMELGEDEKEYRSDEEQMVNVVSN
;
A
#
# COMPACT_ATOMS: atom_id res chain seq x y z
N MET A 1 7.24 2.97 19.12
CA MET A 1 6.31 2.12 18.35
C MET A 1 5.00 2.86 18.30
N ASN A 2 4.44 3.11 17.12
CA ASN A 2 3.13 3.73 17.02
C ASN A 2 2.03 2.74 17.46
N PHE A 3 0.83 3.23 17.74
CA PHE A 3 -0.28 2.40 18.23
C PHE A 3 -0.64 1.26 17.25
N ILE A 4 -0.63 1.54 15.95
CA ILE A 4 -0.92 0.55 14.89
C ILE A 4 0.13 -0.57 14.86
N GLU A 5 1.42 -0.23 15.02
CA GLU A 5 2.53 -1.19 15.09
C GLU A 5 2.34 -2.15 16.26
N ILE A 6 1.88 -1.66 17.42
CA ILE A 6 1.59 -2.52 18.58
C ILE A 6 0.49 -3.52 18.22
N LEU A 7 -0.67 -3.02 17.79
CA LEU A 7 -1.84 -3.83 17.43
C LEU A 7 -1.50 -4.92 16.41
N LEU A 8 -0.81 -4.56 15.32
CA LEU A 8 -0.47 -5.51 14.26
C LEU A 8 0.66 -6.47 14.68
N SER A 9 1.63 -6.02 15.48
CA SER A 9 2.73 -6.90 15.92
C SER A 9 2.22 -8.08 16.76
N GLU A 10 1.21 -7.85 17.60
CA GLU A 10 0.56 -8.90 18.39
C GLU A 10 -0.18 -9.88 17.48
N LYS A 11 -1.06 -9.38 16.60
CA LYS A 11 -1.81 -10.24 15.66
C LYS A 11 -0.90 -11.04 14.73
N PHE A 12 0.22 -10.48 14.32
CA PHE A 12 1.18 -11.18 13.48
C PHE A 12 1.89 -12.30 14.22
N LYS A 13 2.31 -12.07 15.48
CA LYS A 13 2.92 -13.12 16.31
C LYS A 13 1.95 -14.24 16.62
N ASP A 14 0.68 -13.93 16.89
CA ASP A 14 -0.35 -14.94 17.16
C ASP A 14 -0.58 -15.85 15.95
N LYS A 15 -0.56 -15.28 14.73
CA LYS A 15 -0.80 -16.02 13.48
C LYS A 15 0.45 -16.71 12.93
N ASN A 16 1.62 -16.15 13.17
CA ASN A 16 2.89 -16.72 12.75
C ASN A 16 3.97 -16.46 13.81
N PRO A 17 4.14 -17.39 14.78
CA PRO A 17 5.12 -17.23 15.86
C PRO A 17 6.58 -17.15 15.41
N MET A 18 6.89 -17.54 14.17
CA MET A 18 8.24 -17.46 13.59
C MET A 18 8.55 -16.08 13.00
N LEU A 19 7.53 -15.24 12.78
CA LEU A 19 7.75 -13.87 12.34
C LEU A 19 8.32 -13.07 13.51
N ASP A 20 9.32 -12.23 13.22
CA ASP A 20 9.87 -11.27 14.16
C ASP A 20 9.56 -9.82 13.74
N PRO A 21 8.32 -9.33 13.96
CA PRO A 21 7.89 -7.99 13.56
C PRO A 21 8.72 -6.86 14.17
N LEU A 22 9.43 -7.11 15.28
CA LEU A 22 10.16 -6.08 16.00
C LEU A 22 11.67 -6.13 15.73
N GLY A 23 12.19 -7.24 15.21
CA GLY A 23 13.56 -7.39 14.76
C GLY A 23 13.66 -7.59 13.24
N SER A 24 13.95 -8.81 12.79
CA SER A 24 14.33 -9.06 11.38
C SER A 24 13.23 -8.76 10.36
N ASP A 25 11.96 -8.91 10.75
CA ASP A 25 10.81 -8.70 9.86
C ASP A 25 10.16 -7.32 10.05
N ARG A 26 10.87 -6.37 10.66
CA ARG A 26 10.36 -5.00 10.90
C ARG A 26 9.84 -4.33 9.63
N LYS A 27 10.46 -4.57 8.48
CA LYS A 27 9.99 -3.98 7.22
C LYS A 27 8.63 -4.54 6.79
N VAL A 28 8.35 -5.81 7.08
CA VAL A 28 7.04 -6.43 6.84
C VAL A 28 5.98 -5.75 7.69
N LEU A 29 6.26 -5.52 8.98
CA LEU A 29 5.36 -4.80 9.88
C LEU A 29 5.09 -3.37 9.40
N GLN A 30 6.12 -2.65 8.95
CA GLN A 30 5.96 -1.28 8.42
C GLN A 30 5.04 -1.23 7.20
N ILE A 31 5.19 -2.18 6.26
CA ILE A 31 4.31 -2.26 5.08
C ILE A 31 2.87 -2.55 5.53
N ALA A 32 2.69 -3.49 6.46
CA ALA A 32 1.36 -3.81 7.00
C ALA A 32 0.71 -2.61 7.71
N CYS A 33 1.48 -1.83 8.48
CA CYS A 33 0.97 -0.62 9.12
C CYS A 33 0.51 0.41 8.09
N GLN A 34 1.31 0.62 7.04
CA GLN A 34 0.94 1.53 5.95
C GLN A 34 -0.32 1.06 5.23
N ASP A 35 -0.41 -0.24 4.94
CA ASP A 35 -1.56 -0.84 4.28
C ASP A 35 -2.83 -0.75 5.11
N LEU A 36 -2.75 -0.97 6.42
CA LEU A 36 -3.89 -0.80 7.33
C LEU A 36 -4.33 0.66 7.38
N THR A 37 -3.38 1.60 7.48
CA THR A 37 -3.68 3.04 7.42
C THR A 37 -4.40 3.40 6.12
N ASN A 38 -3.90 2.94 4.98
CA ASN A 38 -4.52 3.16 3.67
C ASN A 38 -5.94 2.56 3.61
N TYR A 39 -6.10 1.33 4.09
CA TYR A 39 -7.39 0.66 4.16
C TYR A 39 -8.40 1.48 4.97
N LEU A 40 -8.01 1.92 6.17
CA LEU A 40 -8.86 2.73 7.06
C LEU A 40 -9.17 4.09 6.46
N LYS A 41 -8.22 4.77 5.80
CA LYS A 41 -8.46 6.04 5.09
C LYS A 41 -9.59 5.90 4.10
N VAL A 42 -9.59 4.83 3.31
CA VAL A 42 -10.61 4.57 2.28
C VAL A 42 -11.97 4.26 2.93
N HIS A 43 -12.00 3.34 3.90
CA HIS A 43 -13.25 2.90 4.53
C HIS A 43 -13.87 3.92 5.50
N TRP A 44 -13.09 4.87 6.00
CA TRP A 44 -13.57 6.00 6.79
C TRP A 44 -13.78 7.27 5.99
N GLU A 45 -13.70 7.19 4.66
CA GLU A 45 -13.90 8.32 3.74
C GLU A 45 -12.98 9.51 4.07
N LEU A 46 -11.72 9.22 4.44
CA LEU A 46 -10.70 10.21 4.77
C LEU A 46 -9.79 10.57 3.58
N VAL A 47 -9.97 9.88 2.45
CA VAL A 47 -9.19 10.11 1.21
C VAL A 47 -9.30 11.56 0.75
N GLY A 48 -8.17 12.22 0.50
CA GLY A 48 -8.12 13.60 0.00
C GLY A 48 -8.61 14.66 0.99
N LYS A 49 -8.92 14.28 2.23
CA LYS A 49 -9.15 15.25 3.32
C LYS A 49 -7.79 15.65 3.89
N GLU A 50 -7.72 16.82 4.52
CA GLU A 50 -6.60 17.18 5.43
C GLU A 50 -6.54 16.28 6.68
N ALA A 51 -7.21 15.12 6.65
CA ALA A 51 -7.18 14.14 7.71
C ALA A 51 -5.76 13.58 7.79
N ASN A 52 -5.04 14.04 8.80
CA ASN A 52 -3.67 13.62 9.03
C ASN A 52 -3.67 12.19 9.61
N ASP A 53 -2.52 11.54 9.62
CA ASP A 53 -2.41 10.20 10.21
C ASP A 53 -2.78 10.19 11.72
N CYS A 54 -2.81 11.34 12.39
CA CYS A 54 -3.26 11.44 13.79
C CYS A 54 -4.76 11.15 13.92
N ASP A 55 -5.62 11.60 13.01
CA ASP A 55 -7.06 11.35 13.05
C ASP A 55 -7.40 9.85 13.04
N ILE A 56 -6.58 9.06 12.33
CA ILE A 56 -6.73 7.60 12.25
C ILE A 56 -6.35 6.95 13.57
N VAL A 57 -5.23 7.38 14.16
CA VAL A 57 -4.75 6.86 15.44
C VAL A 57 -5.76 7.19 16.54
N GLU A 58 -6.24 8.44 16.63
CA GLU A 58 -7.23 8.85 17.62
C GLU A 58 -8.54 8.04 17.49
N LYS A 59 -9.01 7.82 16.26
CA LYS A 59 -10.20 7.02 16.02
C LYS A 59 -9.99 5.54 16.38
N LEU A 60 -8.82 4.98 16.07
CA LEU A 60 -8.47 3.62 16.48
C LEU A 60 -8.39 3.47 18.00
N GLU A 61 -7.76 4.43 18.69
CA GLU A 61 -7.68 4.44 20.16
C GLU A 61 -9.06 4.54 20.80
N LYS A 62 -9.95 5.36 20.23
CA LYS A 62 -11.35 5.43 20.66
C LYS A 62 -12.06 4.08 20.52
N ILE A 63 -11.97 3.44 19.36
CA ILE A 63 -12.57 2.11 19.13
C ILE A 63 -11.95 1.06 20.06
N PHE A 64 -10.64 1.11 20.30
CA PHE A 64 -9.96 0.21 21.23
C PHE A 64 -10.51 0.34 22.66
N ASN A 65 -10.83 1.55 23.11
CA ASN A 65 -11.38 1.79 24.44
C ASN A 65 -12.88 1.47 24.53
N GLU A 66 -13.66 1.75 23.49
CA GLU A 66 -15.12 1.58 23.48
C GLU A 66 -15.55 0.15 23.14
N THR A 67 -14.91 -0.48 22.14
CA THR A 67 -15.26 -1.79 21.60
C THR A 67 -14.01 -2.64 21.29
N PRO A 68 -13.19 -2.97 22.32
CA PRO A 68 -11.92 -3.69 22.13
C PRO A 68 -12.08 -5.05 21.45
N THR A 69 -13.15 -5.78 21.74
CA THR A 69 -13.40 -7.09 21.14
C THR A 69 -13.66 -7.00 19.64
N GLU A 70 -14.50 -6.06 19.20
CA GLU A 70 -14.79 -5.87 17.77
C GLU A 70 -13.54 -5.46 16.99
N LEU A 71 -12.73 -4.56 17.56
CA LEU A 71 -11.46 -4.17 16.95
C LEU A 71 -10.50 -5.35 16.84
N SER A 72 -10.40 -6.14 17.91
CA SER A 72 -9.56 -7.34 17.93
C SER A 72 -9.96 -8.35 16.86
N GLU A 73 -11.26 -8.62 16.72
CA GLU A 73 -11.82 -9.52 15.70
C GLU A 73 -11.60 -8.99 14.28
N PHE A 74 -11.82 -7.68 14.06
CA PHE A 74 -11.53 -7.04 12.77
C PHE A 74 -10.05 -7.19 12.40
N LEU A 75 -9.15 -6.85 13.31
CA LEU A 75 -7.70 -6.95 13.08
C LEU A 75 -7.28 -8.40 12.86
N ASP A 76 -7.91 -9.35 13.53
CA ASP A 76 -7.64 -10.77 13.32
C ASP A 76 -7.99 -11.24 11.92
N VAL A 77 -9.13 -10.80 11.38
CA VAL A 77 -9.52 -11.12 10.01
C VAL A 77 -8.60 -10.42 9.02
N TRP A 78 -8.41 -9.11 9.21
CA TRP A 78 -7.61 -8.27 8.31
C TRP A 78 -6.15 -8.76 8.23
N ALA A 79 -5.49 -9.00 9.36
CA ALA A 79 -4.11 -9.49 9.42
C ALA A 79 -3.95 -10.86 8.77
N GLY A 80 -4.95 -11.74 8.92
CA GLY A 80 -4.95 -13.06 8.27
C GLY A 80 -4.99 -12.97 6.75
N ILE A 81 -5.86 -12.11 6.21
CA ILE A 81 -5.95 -11.88 4.75
C ILE A 81 -4.66 -11.21 4.24
N TRP A 82 -4.15 -10.22 4.97
CA TRP A 82 -2.93 -9.50 4.61
C TRP A 82 -1.72 -10.44 4.53
N LEU A 83 -1.50 -11.28 5.56
CA LEU A 83 -0.38 -12.22 5.59
C LEU A 83 -0.44 -13.24 4.44
N LYS A 84 -1.65 -13.71 4.08
CA LYS A 84 -1.83 -14.60 2.94
C LYS A 84 -1.41 -13.94 1.62
N LYS A 85 -1.90 -12.72 1.37
CA LYS A 85 -1.54 -11.93 0.19
C LYS A 85 -0.05 -11.56 0.15
N TRP A 86 0.56 -11.28 1.30
CA TRP A 86 1.99 -11.02 1.41
C TRP A 86 2.82 -12.25 1.05
N ALA A 87 2.47 -13.42 1.58
CA ALA A 87 3.16 -14.66 1.27
C ALA A 87 3.07 -15.03 -0.22
N GLU A 88 1.93 -14.79 -0.86
CA GLU A 88 1.76 -14.96 -2.32
C GLU A 88 2.71 -14.04 -3.10
N ARG A 89 2.84 -12.77 -2.70
CA ARG A 89 3.76 -11.80 -3.33
C ARG A 89 5.23 -12.19 -3.16
N VAL A 90 5.64 -12.57 -1.96
CA VAL A 90 7.03 -12.98 -1.68
C VAL A 90 7.43 -14.19 -2.52
N LYS A 91 6.51 -15.15 -2.73
CA LYS A 91 6.76 -16.31 -3.61
C LYS A 91 7.05 -15.90 -5.05
N LEU A 92 6.35 -14.90 -5.58
CA LEU A 92 6.57 -14.39 -6.94
C LEU A 92 7.95 -13.76 -7.11
N LEU A 93 8.52 -13.16 -6.04
CA LEU A 93 9.86 -12.57 -6.08
C LEU A 93 10.99 -13.61 -6.05
N ILE A 94 10.73 -14.79 -5.46
CA ILE A 94 11.72 -15.87 -5.31
C ILE A 94 11.67 -16.84 -6.52
N GLY A 95 10.53 -16.91 -7.22
CA GLY A 95 10.35 -17.75 -8.40
C GLY A 95 11.07 -17.20 -9.63
N ASN A 96 11.94 -18.00 -10.26
CA ASN A 96 12.71 -17.64 -11.47
C ASN A 96 11.88 -17.69 -12.77
N GLU A 97 10.57 -17.50 -12.70
CA GLU A 97 9.69 -17.54 -13.86
C GLU A 97 9.63 -16.14 -14.52
N ASN A 98 10.24 -16.01 -15.71
CA ASN A 98 10.13 -14.88 -16.64
C ASN A 98 11.20 -13.75 -16.61
N SER A 99 12.48 -14.10 -16.58
CA SER A 99 13.61 -13.15 -16.68
C SER A 99 13.52 -12.14 -17.86
N LYS A 100 13.00 -12.55 -19.03
CA LYS A 100 12.82 -11.62 -20.17
C LYS A 100 11.70 -10.59 -19.96
N LYS A 101 10.58 -10.99 -19.34
CA LYS A 101 9.47 -10.08 -19.00
C LYS A 101 9.89 -9.11 -17.90
N TRP A 102 10.71 -9.59 -16.96
CA TRP A 102 11.35 -8.77 -15.95
C TRP A 102 12.20 -7.66 -16.56
N ASN A 103 13.07 -7.98 -17.52
CA ASN A 103 13.93 -6.96 -18.16
C ASN A 103 13.14 -5.82 -18.82
N ARG A 104 12.01 -6.11 -19.48
CA ARG A 104 11.14 -5.08 -20.06
C ARG A 104 10.49 -4.24 -18.96
N THR A 105 9.92 -4.89 -17.95
CA THR A 105 9.24 -4.22 -16.82
C THR A 105 10.21 -3.31 -16.06
N THR A 106 11.42 -3.79 -15.78
CA THR A 106 12.48 -3.01 -15.12
C THR A 106 12.88 -1.78 -15.94
N ARG A 107 12.95 -1.91 -17.28
CA ARG A 107 13.23 -0.75 -18.14
C ARG A 107 12.12 0.29 -18.08
N ILE A 108 10.86 -0.14 -18.18
CA ILE A 108 9.69 0.76 -18.10
C ILE A 108 9.68 1.47 -16.74
N LEU A 109 9.83 0.72 -15.64
CA LEU A 109 9.89 1.31 -14.29
C LEU A 109 11.05 2.30 -14.15
N SER A 110 12.22 2.01 -14.72
CA SER A 110 13.37 2.94 -14.70
C SER A 110 13.12 4.22 -15.49
N ASN A 111 12.40 4.14 -16.61
CA ASN A 111 11.99 5.33 -17.37
C ASN A 111 10.98 6.16 -16.57
N GLY A 112 9.97 5.48 -16.01
CA GLY A 112 8.94 6.09 -15.18
C GLY A 112 9.49 6.75 -13.92
N GLU A 113 10.50 6.17 -13.27
CA GLU A 113 11.16 6.72 -12.06
C GLU A 113 11.67 8.15 -12.29
N ALA A 114 12.32 8.39 -13.43
CA ALA A 114 12.91 9.69 -13.75
C ALA A 114 11.86 10.80 -13.93
N ILE A 115 10.67 10.43 -14.41
CA ILE A 115 9.52 11.34 -14.55
C ILE A 115 8.85 11.49 -13.18
N TRP A 116 8.56 10.37 -12.51
CA TRP A 116 7.95 10.31 -11.19
C TRP A 116 8.65 11.23 -10.19
N GLY A 117 9.99 11.16 -10.11
CA GLY A 117 10.78 11.97 -9.18
C GLY A 117 10.66 13.49 -9.37
N LYS A 118 10.15 13.98 -10.52
CA LYS A 118 9.96 15.40 -10.82
C LYS A 118 8.56 15.91 -10.49
N LEU A 119 7.59 15.01 -10.29
CA LEU A 119 6.20 15.39 -10.05
C LEU A 119 6.04 15.92 -8.61
N SER A 120 5.35 17.06 -8.49
CA SER A 120 5.10 17.73 -7.21
C SER A 120 3.96 17.09 -6.41
N GLN A 121 2.96 16.51 -7.09
CA GLN A 121 1.71 16.00 -6.51
C GLN A 121 1.66 14.46 -6.44
N ARG A 122 2.81 13.85 -6.11
CA ARG A 122 2.96 12.38 -6.07
C ARG A 122 2.04 11.71 -5.06
N GLN A 123 1.92 12.33 -3.89
CA GLN A 123 1.15 11.76 -2.80
C GLN A 123 -0.34 11.72 -3.15
N GLU A 124 -0.88 12.76 -3.77
CA GLU A 124 -2.27 12.80 -4.21
C GLU A 124 -2.54 11.75 -5.30
N MET A 125 -1.63 11.60 -6.27
CA MET A 125 -1.75 10.56 -7.31
C MET A 125 -1.71 9.15 -6.72
N GLU A 126 -0.77 8.88 -5.80
CA GLU A 126 -0.71 7.60 -5.09
C GLU A 126 -2.00 7.35 -4.31
N GLU A 127 -2.53 8.35 -3.62
CA GLU A 127 -3.73 8.20 -2.79
C GLU A 127 -4.97 7.83 -3.62
N VAL A 128 -5.11 8.38 -4.82
CA VAL A 128 -6.19 8.01 -5.74
C VAL A 128 -6.06 6.55 -6.17
N VAL A 129 -4.87 6.11 -6.57
CA VAL A 129 -4.64 4.72 -7.01
C VAL A 129 -4.81 3.76 -5.83
N ILE A 130 -4.31 4.11 -4.64
CA ILE A 130 -4.50 3.34 -3.39
C ILE A 130 -6.00 3.19 -3.09
N SER A 131 -6.78 4.28 -3.20
CA SER A 131 -8.23 4.23 -2.98
C SER A 131 -8.92 3.25 -3.93
N THR A 132 -8.54 3.26 -5.21
CA THR A 132 -9.05 2.32 -6.21
C THR A 132 -8.63 0.88 -5.89
N LEU A 133 -7.38 0.64 -5.51
CA LEU A 133 -6.88 -0.69 -5.13
C LEU A 133 -7.67 -1.26 -3.93
N VAL A 134 -7.84 -0.48 -2.87
CA VAL A 134 -8.57 -0.88 -1.67
C VAL A 134 -10.04 -1.16 -1.97
N ARG A 135 -10.71 -0.29 -2.75
CA ARG A 135 -12.10 -0.50 -3.18
C ARG A 135 -12.30 -1.79 -3.98
N ASN A 136 -11.25 -2.25 -4.67
CA ASN A 136 -11.25 -3.51 -5.41
C ASN A 136 -10.70 -4.70 -4.59
N GLY A 137 -10.56 -4.55 -3.27
CA GLY A 137 -10.18 -5.64 -2.36
C GLY A 137 -8.67 -5.92 -2.32
N GLU A 138 -7.84 -5.02 -2.84
CA GLU A 138 -6.40 -5.08 -2.63
C GLU A 138 -6.02 -4.37 -1.33
N ILE A 139 -5.46 -5.12 -0.38
CA ILE A 139 -5.14 -4.65 0.96
C ILE A 139 -3.65 -4.81 1.30
N CYS A 140 -2.85 -5.39 0.40
CA CYS A 140 -1.45 -5.74 0.65
C CYS A 140 -0.51 -5.11 -0.37
N GLY A 141 0.50 -4.39 0.12
CA GLY A 141 1.47 -3.64 -0.66
C GLY A 141 0.81 -2.52 -1.47
N THR A 142 -0.23 -1.88 -0.94
CA THR A 142 -1.07 -0.90 -1.65
C THR A 142 -0.25 0.29 -2.15
N SER A 143 0.58 0.90 -1.30
CA SER A 143 1.48 2.00 -1.71
C SER A 143 2.52 1.54 -2.74
N ILE A 144 3.11 0.34 -2.55
CA ILE A 144 4.10 -0.21 -3.47
C ILE A 144 3.47 -0.46 -4.85
N LEU A 145 2.26 -1.01 -4.88
CA LEU A 145 1.53 -1.27 -6.11
C LEU A 145 1.11 0.03 -6.79
N ALA A 146 0.59 1.00 -6.04
CA ALA A 146 0.19 2.29 -6.58
C ALA A 146 1.36 3.01 -7.24
N GLU A 147 2.47 3.14 -6.53
CA GLU A 147 3.69 3.77 -7.06
C GLU A 147 4.20 3.03 -8.31
N ASN A 148 4.22 1.69 -8.31
CA ASN A 148 4.65 0.92 -9.47
C ASN A 148 3.69 1.06 -10.66
N LEU A 149 2.37 1.07 -10.45
CA LEU A 149 1.38 1.27 -11.51
C LEU A 149 1.56 2.64 -12.16
N LEU A 150 1.73 3.69 -11.34
CA LEU A 150 2.00 5.04 -11.80
C LEU A 150 3.30 5.10 -12.61
N LYS A 151 4.40 4.53 -12.10
CA LYS A 151 5.67 4.47 -12.84
C LYS A 151 5.58 3.68 -14.13
N MET A 152 4.81 2.59 -14.16
CA MET A 152 4.60 1.83 -15.39
C MET A 152 3.91 2.71 -16.44
N GLU A 153 2.83 3.39 -16.07
CA GLU A 153 2.08 4.27 -16.98
C GLU A 153 2.94 5.46 -17.48
N LEU A 154 3.78 6.03 -16.61
CA LEU A 154 4.69 7.12 -16.98
C LEU A 154 5.86 6.66 -17.87
N GLY A 155 6.32 5.42 -17.69
CA GLY A 155 7.49 4.87 -18.38
C GLY A 155 7.18 4.19 -19.71
N GLU A 156 5.91 4.10 -20.10
CA GLU A 156 5.51 3.58 -21.40
C GLU A 156 5.81 4.59 -22.51
N ASP A 157 6.76 4.23 -23.39
CA ASP A 157 7.30 5.06 -24.47
C ASP A 157 6.28 5.42 -25.60
N GLU A 158 5.01 5.01 -25.51
CA GLU A 158 4.02 5.16 -26.61
C GLU A 158 3.15 6.43 -26.56
N LYS A 159 3.30 7.29 -25.55
CA LYS A 159 2.47 8.50 -25.45
C LYS A 159 3.32 9.77 -25.53
N GLU A 160 3.34 10.39 -26.71
CA GLU A 160 3.74 11.79 -26.87
C GLU A 160 2.71 12.68 -26.17
N TYR A 161 2.88 12.89 -24.86
CA TYR A 161 2.08 13.86 -24.12
C TYR A 161 2.56 15.27 -24.47
N ARG A 162 1.63 16.18 -24.79
CA ARG A 162 1.99 17.57 -25.13
C ARG A 162 2.22 18.43 -23.89
N SER A 163 1.74 18.01 -22.71
CA SER A 163 2.02 18.63 -21.42
C SER A 163 1.87 17.66 -20.24
N ASP A 164 2.47 18.02 -19.10
CA ASP A 164 2.37 17.26 -17.83
C ASP A 164 0.92 17.10 -17.35
N GLU A 165 0.06 18.09 -17.60
CA GLU A 165 -1.37 18.04 -17.23
C GLU A 165 -2.16 17.02 -18.05
N GLU A 166 -1.83 16.89 -19.35
CA GLU A 166 -2.44 15.91 -20.25
C GLU A 166 -2.00 14.47 -19.91
N GLN A 167 -0.77 14.31 -19.40
CA GLN A 167 -0.29 13.05 -18.85
C GLN A 167 -1.02 12.69 -17.54
N MET A 168 -1.18 13.65 -16.62
CA MET A 168 -1.87 13.44 -15.35
C MET A 168 -3.33 13.02 -15.52
N VAL A 169 -4.09 13.70 -16.40
CA VAL A 169 -5.50 13.38 -16.62
C VAL A 169 -5.66 11.96 -17.17
N ASN A 170 -4.82 11.55 -18.13
CA ASN A 170 -4.90 10.22 -18.75
C ASN A 170 -4.55 9.07 -17.78
N VAL A 171 -3.61 9.28 -16.84
CA VAL A 171 -3.22 8.26 -15.86
C VAL A 171 -4.34 7.96 -14.86
N VAL A 172 -5.13 8.98 -14.49
CA VAL A 172 -6.13 8.89 -13.41
C VAL A 172 -7.53 8.55 -13.91
N SER A 173 -7.79 8.65 -15.22
CA SER A 173 -9.14 8.47 -15.80
C SER A 173 -9.38 7.13 -16.50
N ASN A 174 -8.42 6.19 -16.46
CA ASN A 174 -8.59 4.77 -16.84
C ASN A 174 -8.75 3.88 -15.62
#